data_AF-A0A3D2C823-F1
#
_entry.id   AF-A0A3D2C823-F1
#
_cell.length_a   1.000
_cell.length_b   1.000
_cell.length_c   1.000
_cell.angle_alpha   90.00
_cell.angle_beta   90.00
_cell.angle_gamma   90.00
#
_symmetry.space_group_name_H-M   'P 1'
#
loop_
_entity.id
_entity.type
_entity.pdbx_description
1 polymer ?
#
loop_
_entity_poly.entity_id
_entity_poly.type
_entity_poly.pdbx_seq_one_letter_code
_entity_poly.pdbx_strand_id
1 'polypeptide(L)' 'MRFEVRKGVRPPGGIVSYPLENIFKEVAFIAYHFHWHRDMIQEMSHRERHAWVKEISGINEKINAKR' A
#
# COMPACT_ATOMS: atom_id res chain seq x y z
N MET A 1 -1.67 -0.90 -17.96
CA MET A 1 -1.12 -2.18 -17.45
C MET A 1 -1.70 -2.37 -16.05
N ARG A 2 -2.76 -3.19 -15.93
CA ARG A 2 -3.50 -3.40 -14.67
C ARG A 2 -2.80 -4.49 -13.87
N PHE A 3 -2.23 -4.15 -12.72
CA PHE A 3 -1.71 -5.16 -11.80
C PHE A 3 -2.85 -5.62 -10.87
N GLU A 4 -3.45 -6.75 -11.22
CA GLU A 4 -4.28 -7.52 -10.31
C GLU A 4 -3.43 -8.00 -9.13
N VAL A 5 -3.46 -7.26 -8.02
CA VAL A 5 -2.99 -7.78 -6.73
C VAL A 5 -4.20 -8.25 -5.94
N ARG A 6 -4.80 -9.36 -6.41
CA ARG A 6 -5.70 -10.19 -5.61
C ARG A 6 -5.10 -11.58 -5.46
N LYS A 7 -4.23 -11.73 -4.47
CA LYS A 7 -3.95 -13.06 -3.90
C LYS A 7 -3.92 -12.97 -2.38
N GLY A 8 -5.12 -12.92 -1.80
CA GLY A 8 -5.30 -13.39 -0.44
C GLY A 8 -5.05 -14.90 -0.43
N VAL A 9 -3.98 -15.33 0.24
CA VAL A 9 -3.74 -16.75 0.52
C VAL A 9 -4.78 -17.17 1.57
N ARG A 10 -5.68 -18.10 1.23
CA ARG A 10 -6.58 -18.74 2.19
C ARG A 10 -5.98 -20.08 2.64
N PRO A 11 -5.48 -20.21 3.88
CA PRO A 11 -5.41 -21.49 4.56
C PRO A 11 -6.70 -21.74 5.36
N PRO A 12 -7.18 -23.00 5.48
CA PRO A 12 -8.33 -23.33 6.30
C PRO A 12 -7.89 -23.33 7.77
N GLY A 13 -8.18 -22.27 8.53
CA GLY A 13 -8.09 -22.30 9.99
C GLY A 13 -6.83 -21.74 10.64
N GLY A 14 -6.27 -20.63 10.13
CA GLY A 14 -5.26 -19.83 10.84
C GLY A 14 -5.68 -18.37 10.91
N ILE A 15 -5.32 -17.66 11.99
CA ILE A 15 -5.43 -16.20 12.05
C ILE A 15 -4.77 -15.64 10.79
N VAL A 16 -5.53 -14.92 9.96
CA VAL A 16 -5.02 -14.32 8.71
C VAL A 16 -4.03 -13.24 9.10
N SER A 17 -2.77 -13.61 9.32
CA SER A 17 -1.68 -12.66 9.50
C SER A 17 -1.42 -12.01 8.14
N TYR A 18 -1.43 -10.68 8.12
CA TYR A 18 -1.06 -9.94 6.92
C TYR A 18 0.36 -10.34 6.50
N PRO A 19 0.61 -10.70 5.23
CA PRO A 19 1.95 -11.04 4.79
C PRO A 19 2.89 -9.86 5.05
N LEU A 20 3.96 -10.08 5.83
CA LEU A 20 4.92 -9.04 6.18
C LEU A 20 5.51 -8.35 4.93
N GLU A 21 5.64 -9.11 3.84
CA GLU A 21 6.04 -8.62 2.52
C GLU A 21 5.14 -7.49 1.97
N ASN A 22 3.86 -7.45 2.35
CA ASN A 22 2.94 -6.39 1.91
C ASN A 22 3.20 -5.07 2.66
N ILE A 23 3.58 -5.13 3.93
CA ILE A 23 3.84 -3.92 4.74
C ILE A 23 5.06 -3.17 4.21
N PHE A 24 6.16 -3.87 3.91
CA PHE A 24 7.34 -3.22 3.36
C PHE A 24 7.07 -2.55 2.00
N LYS A 25 6.24 -3.16 1.16
CA LYS A 25 5.83 -2.57 -0.12
C LYS A 25 4.98 -1.32 0.08
N GLU A 26 4.01 -1.34 0.99
CA GLU A 26 3.19 -0.17 1.33
C GLU A 26 4.05 0.97 1.86
N VAL A 27 4.97 0.68 2.79
CA VAL A 27 5.87 1.68 3.37
C VAL A 27 6.80 2.28 2.31
N ALA A 28 7.40 1.44 1.46
CA ALA A 28 8.27 1.90 0.38
C ALA A 28 7.51 2.77 -0.63
N PHE A 29 6.28 2.40 -0.99
CA PHE A 29 5.45 3.15 -1.91
C PHE A 29 5.11 4.53 -1.37
N ILE A 30 4.65 4.62 -0.12
CA ILE A 30 4.34 5.90 0.53
C ILE A 30 5.60 6.77 0.66
N ALA A 31 6.70 6.18 1.12
CA ALA A 31 7.98 6.89 1.28
C ALA A 31 8.50 7.43 -0.07
N TYR A 32 8.38 6.66 -1.15
CA TYR A 32 8.80 7.09 -2.48
C TYR A 32 8.00 8.29 -3.01
N HIS A 33 6.70 8.36 -2.72
CA HIS A 33 5.85 9.44 -3.23
C HIS A 33 5.83 10.69 -2.35
N PHE A 34 5.75 10.53 -1.03
CA PHE A 34 5.65 11.66 -0.10
C PHE A 34 6.95 12.00 0.63
N HIS A 35 7.99 11.19 0.48
CA HIS A 35 9.30 11.39 1.12
C HIS A 35 9.21 11.48 2.66
N TRP A 36 8.17 10.87 3.23
CA TRP A 36 8.01 10.76 4.68
C TRP A 36 9.00 9.75 5.26
N HIS A 37 9.38 9.98 6.52
CA HIS A 37 10.29 9.08 7.20
C HIS A 37 9.66 7.70 7.40
N ARG A 38 10.45 6.64 7.18
CA ARG A 38 10.00 5.25 7.30
C ARG A 38 9.33 4.97 8.65
N ASP A 39 9.84 5.57 9.72
CA ASP A 39 9.34 5.33 11.08
C ASP A 39 7.94 5.89 11.28
N MET A 40 7.67 7.08 10.74
CA MET A 40 6.33 7.67 10.74
C MET A 40 5.30 6.80 10.01
N ILE A 41 5.68 6.16 8.90
CA ILE A 41 4.78 5.31 8.12
C ILE A 41 4.54 3.94 8.81
N GLN A 42 5.51 3.47 9.59
CA GLN A 42 5.36 2.25 10.40
C GLN A 42 4.43 2.47 11.59
N GLU A 43 4.42 3.67 12.18
CA GLU A 43 3.52 4.04 13.27
C GLU A 43 2.05 4.10 12.83
N MET A 44 1.79 4.31 11.54
CA MET A 44 0.43 4.33 11.00
C MET A 44 -0.26 2.96 11.18
N SER A 45 -1.57 3.00 11.39
CA SER A 45 -2.39 1.80 11.29
C SER A 45 -2.40 1.26 9.86
N HIS A 46 -2.75 -0.02 9.74
CA HIS A 46 -2.93 -0.66 8.45
C HIS A 46 -3.96 0.08 7.55
N ARG A 47 -5.05 0.57 8.15
CA ARG A 47 -6.10 1.30 7.43
C ARG A 47 -5.60 2.63 6.88
N GLU A 48 -4.75 3.32 7.64
CA GLU A 48 -4.17 4.59 7.21
C GLU A 48 -3.21 4.39 6.04
N ARG A 49 -2.31 3.41 6.11
CA ARG A 49 -1.41 3.09 4.98
C ARG A 49 -2.20 2.78 3.70
N HIS A 50 -3.26 1.97 3.81
CA HIS A 50 -4.12 1.68 2.67
C HIS A 50 -4.82 2.91 2.10
N ALA A 51 -5.31 3.82 2.95
CA ALA A 51 -5.92 5.06 2.51
C ALA A 51 -4.91 5.90 1.70
N TRP A 52 -3.69 6.05 2.22
CA TRP A 52 -2.64 6.80 1.53
C TRP A 52 -2.22 6.18 0.20
N VAL A 53 -2.04 4.86 0.14
CA VAL A 53 -1.75 4.15 -1.13
C VAL A 53 -2.84 4.44 -2.17
N LYS A 54 -4.11 4.44 -1.77
CA LYS A 54 -5.24 4.73 -2.66
C LYS A 54 -5.22 6.18 -3.16
N GLU A 55 -4.98 7.14 -2.27
CA GLU A 55 -4.93 8.56 -2.64
C GLU A 55 -3.76 8.85 -3.59
N ILE A 56 -2.56 8.33 -3.30
CA ILE A 56 -1.39 8.46 -4.17
C ILE A 56 -1.70 7.91 -5.57
N SER A 57 -2.29 6.71 -5.64
CA SER A 57 -2.64 6.08 -6.92
C SER A 57 -3.65 6.95 -7.69
N GLY A 58 -4.67 7.48 -7.02
CA GLY A 58 -5.66 8.35 -7.65
C GLY A 58 -5.09 9.68 -8.14
N ILE A 59 -4.13 10.27 -7.42
CA ILE A 59 -3.42 11.47 -7.87
C ILE A 59 -2.58 11.15 -9.12
N ASN A 60 -1.81 10.06 -9.08
CA ASN A 60 -0.95 9.66 -10.19
C ASN A 60 -1.76 9.33 -11.45
N GLU A 61 -2.90 8.66 -11.32
CA GLU A 61 -3.83 8.42 -12.43
C GLU A 61 -4.35 9.73 -13.04
N LYS A 62 -4.76 10.70 -12.22
CA LYS A 62 -5.23 12.02 -12.70
C LYS A 62 -4.13 12.81 -13.41
N ILE A 63 -2.90 12.77 -12.90
CA ILE A 63 -1.75 13.45 -13.51
C ILE A 63 -1.44 12.81 -14.87
N ASN A 64 -1.35 11.48 -14.92
CA ASN A 64 -1.06 10.76 -16.15
C ASN A 64 -2.19 10.86 -17.19
N ALA A 65 -3.44 11.01 -16.77
CA ALA A 65 -4.57 11.20 -17.68
C ALA A 65 -4.62 12.61 -18.32
N LYS A 66 -3.91 13.59 -17.75
CA LYS A 66 -3.82 14.96 -18.29
C LYS A 66 -2.61 15.16 -19.20
N ARG A 67 -1.81 14.12 -19.43
CA ARG A 67 -0.58 14.15 -20.21
C ARG A 67 -0.76 13.34 -21.49
#